data_AF-A0A8C2K8Z8-F1
#
_entry.id   AF-A0A8C2K8Z8-F1
#
_cell.length_a   1.000
_cell.length_b   1.000
_cell.length_c   1.000
_cell.angle_alpha   90.00
_cell.angle_beta   90.00
_cell.angle_gamma   90.00
#
_symmetry.space_group_name_H-M   'P 1'
#
loop_
_entity.id
_entity.type
_entity.pdbx_description
1 polymer ?
#
loop_
_entity_poly.entity_id
_entity_poly.type
_entity_poly.pdbx_seq_one_letter_code
_entity_poly.pdbx_strand_id
1 'polypeptide(L)'
;VLKPFFNPGVTTMDAELEFAIQPSTTGKQLFDQVVKTIGLREIWYFGLQYQDSKGFSTWLKLNKRVTAQDVRKENPLLIKFRAKFYPEDVAEELIQEATQRLFFLQVKEGILNDDIYCPPETAVLLASYAVQMKYGAYNHEYHVPGYLCKDKLLPQRVLEQHKLTKEQWEERIQVWHEQHKSMIREDAMIEYLKISQDLEMYGVNYFSIKNKKGSELWLGVDALGLNIYERSDKLTPKIGFPWSEIRNISFNDKKFVIKPIDKKSPDFVFYAPRLRINKRILALCMGNHDLYMRRRKPDTIEVQQMKAQAREEKNKRQQERALLENEKKRRENAEKETEKIARETMELMERLRQIEEQTKKAQEELEEQTKRALELERERKFAQEEAERLEKDRRIAEEVKSALLQQSENQMKNQENLATELAELTSKITLLEDAKKKKEDEARKWQKRVRVDLEKTKEELKSKLIGVQIQAMSQTENDHDENDESSAEASAELTSTGTCQDRSEEQRITETEKNERLQKLLQVLSSELADARDESKKTANDLIHAENVRLGRDKYKTLRQIRQGNTKQRIDEFESM
;
A
#
# COMPACT_ATOMS: atom_id res chain seq x y z
N VAL A 1 -14.88 -50.89 29.30
CA VAL A 1 -13.80 -50.94 28.29
C VAL A 1 -13.94 -49.71 27.39
N LEU A 2 -13.02 -48.75 27.47
CA LEU A 2 -12.96 -47.65 26.50
C LEU A 2 -12.46 -48.22 25.16
N LYS A 3 -13.15 -47.90 24.06
CA LYS A 3 -12.61 -48.17 22.72
C LYS A 3 -11.48 -47.17 22.47
N PRO A 4 -10.34 -47.56 21.88
CA PRO A 4 -9.31 -46.60 21.50
C PRO A 4 -9.89 -45.63 20.47
N PHE A 5 -9.78 -44.33 20.77
CA PHE A 5 -9.94 -43.28 19.77
C PHE A 5 -8.75 -43.34 18.81
N PHE A 6 -8.98 -42.99 17.55
CA PHE A 6 -7.91 -42.77 16.59
C PHE A 6 -7.74 -41.27 16.41
N ASN A 7 -6.50 -40.78 16.44
CA ASN A 7 -6.19 -39.36 16.24
C ASN A 7 -5.52 -39.19 14.87
N PRO A 8 -6.27 -38.94 13.76
CA PRO A 8 -5.70 -38.34 12.58
C PRO A 8 -5.24 -36.91 12.83
N GLY A 9 -4.04 -36.61 12.32
CA GLY A 9 -3.57 -35.25 12.08
C GLY A 9 -3.87 -34.91 10.63
N VAL A 10 -4.70 -33.90 10.41
CA VAL A 10 -5.03 -33.39 9.09
C VAL A 10 -4.27 -32.10 8.83
N THR A 11 -3.29 -32.15 7.93
CA THR A 11 -2.51 -30.98 7.50
C THR A 11 -3.16 -30.35 6.27
N THR A 12 -3.54 -29.08 6.34
CA THR A 12 -3.97 -28.26 5.18
C THR A 12 -2.72 -27.75 4.44
N MET A 13 -2.78 -26.56 3.84
CA MET A 13 -1.56 -25.86 3.37
C MET A 13 -0.93 -24.96 4.45
N ASP A 14 -1.65 -24.69 5.53
CA ASP A 14 -1.42 -23.58 6.45
C ASP A 14 -1.82 -23.85 7.92
N ALA A 15 -2.42 -25.00 8.21
CA ALA A 15 -2.81 -25.45 9.54
C ALA A 15 -2.61 -26.96 9.71
N GLU A 16 -2.40 -27.39 10.95
CA GLU A 16 -2.44 -28.79 11.35
C GLU A 16 -3.58 -28.98 12.36
N LEU A 17 -4.47 -29.93 12.08
CA LEU A 17 -5.72 -30.12 12.81
C LEU A 17 -5.78 -31.56 13.34
N GLU A 18 -5.74 -31.71 14.66
CA GLU A 18 -5.94 -33.02 15.31
C GLU A 18 -7.43 -33.25 15.63
N PHE A 19 -7.95 -34.42 15.25
CA PHE A 19 -9.32 -34.82 15.53
C PHE A 19 -9.39 -36.20 16.18
N ALA A 20 -10.18 -36.37 17.23
CA ALA A 20 -10.46 -37.69 17.80
C ALA A 20 -11.61 -38.37 17.05
N ILE A 21 -11.30 -39.30 16.13
CA ILE A 21 -12.33 -40.02 15.36
C ILE A 21 -12.71 -41.36 16.00
N GLN A 22 -13.97 -41.77 15.78
CA GLN A 22 -14.45 -43.09 16.17
C GLN A 22 -14.08 -44.13 15.09
N PRO A 23 -13.96 -45.43 15.43
CA PRO A 23 -13.72 -46.48 14.44
C PRO A 23 -14.81 -46.61 13.36
N SER A 24 -16.00 -46.05 13.63
CA SER A 24 -17.17 -45.92 12.76
C SER A 24 -17.09 -44.76 11.76
N THR A 25 -16.29 -43.73 12.01
CA THR A 25 -16.29 -42.45 11.26
C THR A 25 -16.04 -42.65 9.77
N THR A 26 -16.88 -42.05 8.93
CA THR A 26 -16.77 -42.06 7.47
C THR A 26 -15.81 -40.99 6.96
N GLY A 27 -15.30 -41.17 5.74
CA GLY A 27 -14.51 -40.13 5.07
C GLY A 27 -15.30 -38.83 4.88
N LYS A 28 -16.63 -38.91 4.66
CA LYS A 28 -17.55 -37.78 4.60
C LYS A 28 -17.53 -37.01 5.93
N GLN A 29 -17.71 -37.70 7.06
CA GLN A 29 -17.72 -37.07 8.39
C GLN A 29 -16.38 -36.41 8.76
N LEU A 30 -15.25 -37.06 8.47
CA LEU A 30 -13.93 -36.45 8.70
C LEU A 30 -13.71 -35.24 7.79
N PHE A 31 -14.10 -35.33 6.52
CA PHE A 31 -14.01 -34.24 5.56
C PHE A 31 -14.88 -33.04 5.99
N ASP A 32 -16.12 -33.29 6.41
CA ASP A 32 -17.05 -32.26 6.92
C ASP A 32 -16.52 -31.55 8.16
N GLN A 33 -15.85 -32.29 9.04
CA GLN A 33 -15.22 -31.73 10.23
C GLN A 33 -14.04 -30.83 9.87
N VAL A 34 -13.23 -31.22 8.87
CA VAL A 34 -12.11 -30.40 8.37
C VAL A 34 -12.62 -29.10 7.76
N VAL A 35 -13.52 -29.16 6.76
CA VAL A 35 -13.96 -27.97 6.01
C VAL A 35 -14.69 -26.96 6.88
N LYS A 36 -15.48 -27.42 7.87
CA LYS A 36 -16.12 -26.55 8.86
C LYS A 36 -15.15 -25.94 9.87
N THR A 37 -14.01 -26.57 10.13
CA THR A 37 -12.95 -26.00 10.99
C THR A 37 -12.18 -24.87 10.28
N ILE A 38 -12.20 -24.83 8.94
CA ILE A 38 -11.50 -23.83 8.11
C ILE A 38 -12.44 -22.85 7.38
N GLY A 39 -13.76 -22.95 7.55
CA GLY A 39 -14.75 -22.04 6.93
C GLY A 39 -14.91 -22.19 5.41
N LEU A 40 -14.74 -23.39 4.85
CA LEU A 40 -14.69 -23.58 3.39
C LEU A 40 -16.01 -24.14 2.80
N ARG A 41 -16.68 -23.33 1.95
CA ARG A 41 -17.73 -23.73 0.99
C ARG A 41 -17.19 -24.74 0.01
N GLU A 42 -16.22 -24.38 -0.83
CA GLU A 42 -16.02 -24.90 -2.21
C GLU A 42 -15.46 -26.34 -2.26
N ILE A 43 -16.13 -27.27 -1.58
CA ILE A 43 -15.65 -28.60 -1.26
C ILE A 43 -15.50 -29.48 -2.49
N TRP A 44 -16.18 -29.13 -3.59
CA TRP A 44 -16.09 -29.82 -4.87
C TRP A 44 -14.65 -29.85 -5.44
N TYR A 45 -13.78 -28.91 -5.07
CA TYR A 45 -12.37 -28.92 -5.48
C TYR A 45 -11.50 -29.87 -4.66
N PHE A 46 -11.84 -30.11 -3.39
CA PHE A 46 -10.91 -30.63 -2.39
C PHE A 46 -11.02 -32.14 -2.14
N GLY A 47 -10.05 -32.67 -1.41
CA GLY A 47 -10.06 -34.05 -0.93
C GLY A 47 -9.08 -34.26 0.22
N LEU A 48 -9.25 -35.39 0.91
CA LEU A 48 -8.29 -35.90 1.89
C LEU A 48 -7.39 -36.93 1.21
N GLN A 49 -6.08 -36.69 1.22
CA GLN A 49 -5.04 -37.53 0.65
C GLN A 49 -4.25 -38.20 1.77
N TYR A 50 -3.90 -39.48 1.62
CA TYR A 50 -3.13 -40.25 2.61
C TYR A 50 -2.16 -41.22 1.92
N GLN A 51 -1.16 -41.70 2.65
CA GLN A 51 -0.36 -42.85 2.19
C GLN A 51 -1.04 -44.15 2.61
N ASP A 52 -1.20 -45.08 1.66
CA ASP A 52 -1.66 -46.43 1.98
C ASP A 52 -0.55 -47.28 2.65
N SER A 53 -0.90 -48.49 3.09
CA SER A 53 0.04 -49.46 3.69
C SER A 53 1.28 -49.80 2.85
N LYS A 54 1.31 -49.39 1.58
CA LYS A 54 2.38 -49.65 0.59
C LYS A 54 3.05 -48.36 0.10
N GLY A 55 2.81 -47.23 0.79
CA GLY A 55 3.41 -45.93 0.50
C GLY A 55 2.80 -45.17 -0.67
N PHE A 56 1.68 -45.62 -1.26
CA PHE A 56 1.06 -44.93 -2.38
C PHE A 56 0.11 -43.82 -1.91
N SER A 57 0.37 -42.60 -2.36
CA SER A 57 -0.57 -41.47 -2.21
C SER A 57 -1.92 -41.80 -2.87
N THR A 58 -2.97 -41.77 -2.04
CA THR A 58 -4.33 -42.21 -2.34
C THR A 58 -5.34 -41.20 -1.79
N TRP A 59 -6.44 -40.97 -2.52
CA TRP A 59 -7.54 -40.12 -2.06
C TRP A 59 -8.56 -40.93 -1.25
N LEU A 60 -8.98 -40.38 -0.10
CA LEU A 60 -9.97 -40.97 0.80
C LEU A 60 -11.36 -40.94 0.15
N LYS A 61 -12.10 -42.06 0.25
CA LYS A 61 -13.48 -42.15 -0.23
C LYS A 61 -14.43 -41.70 0.87
N LEU A 62 -15.27 -40.72 0.56
CA LEU A 62 -16.19 -40.12 1.52
C LEU A 62 -17.23 -41.14 2.01
N ASN A 63 -17.75 -41.99 1.12
CA ASN A 63 -18.74 -43.04 1.42
C ASN A 63 -18.18 -44.30 2.11
N LYS A 64 -16.96 -44.27 2.67
CA LYS A 64 -16.36 -45.40 3.41
C LYS A 64 -15.76 -44.96 4.74
N ARG A 65 -15.76 -45.87 5.73
CA ARG A 65 -15.08 -45.66 7.02
C ARG A 65 -13.59 -45.36 6.82
N VAL A 66 -13.03 -44.41 7.55
CA VAL A 66 -11.60 -44.05 7.45
C VAL A 66 -10.71 -45.27 7.75
N THR A 67 -11.04 -45.97 8.84
CA THR A 67 -10.40 -47.21 9.30
C THR A 67 -10.45 -48.38 8.31
N ALA A 68 -11.32 -48.33 7.30
CA ALA A 68 -11.54 -49.41 6.32
C ALA A 68 -10.86 -49.15 4.96
N GLN A 69 -9.95 -48.16 4.88
CA GLN A 69 -9.34 -47.71 3.62
C GLN A 69 -7.82 -47.92 3.53
N ASP A 70 -7.25 -48.83 4.34
CA ASP A 70 -5.82 -49.19 4.28
C ASP A 70 -4.86 -48.01 4.50
N VAL A 71 -5.30 -47.03 5.31
CA VAL A 71 -4.48 -45.90 5.78
C VAL A 71 -3.28 -46.42 6.56
N ARG A 72 -2.09 -45.93 6.24
CA ARG A 72 -0.84 -46.26 6.96
C ARG A 72 -1.00 -45.96 8.45
N LYS A 73 -0.76 -46.97 9.30
CA LYS A 73 -1.04 -46.94 10.74
C LYS A 73 0.06 -46.22 11.53
N GLU A 74 0.19 -44.93 11.29
CA GLU A 74 1.02 -44.02 12.09
C GLU A 74 0.17 -43.35 13.18
N ASN A 75 0.83 -42.77 14.19
CA ASN A 75 0.17 -42.05 15.27
C ASN A 75 0.87 -40.69 15.46
N PRO A 76 0.24 -39.56 15.09
CA PRO A 76 -1.09 -39.46 14.47
C PRO A 76 -1.16 -40.06 13.04
N LEU A 77 -2.38 -40.36 12.57
CA LEU A 77 -2.58 -40.79 11.17
C LEU A 77 -2.41 -39.57 10.25
N LEU A 78 -1.36 -39.55 9.43
CA LEU A 78 -1.04 -38.42 8.54
C LEU A 78 -1.98 -38.36 7.33
N ILE A 79 -2.83 -37.34 7.29
CA ILE A 79 -3.76 -37.06 6.20
C ILE A 79 -3.54 -35.61 5.73
N LYS A 80 -3.47 -35.38 4.42
CA LYS A 80 -3.33 -34.04 3.83
C LYS A 80 -4.65 -33.59 3.21
N PHE A 81 -5.16 -32.42 3.60
CA PHE A 81 -6.21 -31.73 2.86
C PHE A 81 -5.57 -30.98 1.69
N ARG A 82 -6.02 -31.25 0.46
CA ARG A 82 -5.44 -30.74 -0.80
C ARG A 82 -6.53 -30.58 -1.86
N ALA A 83 -6.38 -29.60 -2.75
CA ALA A 83 -7.19 -29.49 -3.96
C ALA A 83 -6.88 -30.69 -4.88
N LYS A 84 -7.93 -31.40 -5.27
CA LYS A 84 -7.91 -32.59 -6.14
C LYS A 84 -8.31 -32.25 -7.57
N PHE A 85 -9.20 -31.27 -7.71
CA PHE A 85 -9.66 -30.71 -8.97
C PHE A 85 -9.31 -29.23 -9.00
N TYR A 86 -9.16 -28.68 -10.20
CA TYR A 86 -8.81 -27.28 -10.44
C TYR A 86 -9.97 -26.56 -11.14
N PRO A 87 -10.08 -25.22 -11.00
CA PRO A 87 -10.96 -24.43 -11.85
C PRO A 87 -10.54 -24.51 -13.32
N GLU A 88 -11.44 -24.18 -14.23
CA GLU A 88 -11.09 -23.78 -15.59
C GLU A 88 -10.58 -22.32 -15.57
N ASP A 89 -11.27 -21.36 -14.94
CA ASP A 89 -10.68 -20.03 -14.61
C ASP A 89 -10.63 -19.76 -13.12
N VAL A 90 -9.44 -19.46 -12.59
CA VAL A 90 -9.26 -19.07 -11.19
C VAL A 90 -9.97 -17.74 -10.86
N ALA A 91 -10.17 -16.86 -11.84
CA ALA A 91 -10.72 -15.52 -11.61
C ALA A 91 -12.27 -15.49 -11.58
N GLU A 92 -12.93 -16.44 -12.25
CA GLU A 92 -14.40 -16.52 -12.35
C GLU A 92 -15.01 -17.59 -11.42
N GLU A 93 -14.22 -18.60 -11.03
CA GLU A 93 -14.71 -19.73 -10.22
C GLU A 93 -14.34 -19.69 -8.74
N LEU A 94 -13.17 -19.17 -8.35
CA LEU A 94 -12.73 -19.27 -6.94
C LEU A 94 -13.35 -18.12 -6.12
N ILE A 95 -14.32 -18.46 -5.29
CA ILE A 95 -15.19 -17.44 -4.67
C ILE A 95 -14.63 -16.95 -3.35
N GLN A 96 -14.26 -17.86 -2.44
CA GLN A 96 -13.81 -17.53 -1.09
C GLN A 96 -12.32 -17.18 -1.01
N GLU A 97 -11.95 -16.29 -0.08
CA GLU A 97 -10.54 -16.06 0.27
C GLU A 97 -9.89 -17.36 0.79
N ALA A 98 -10.60 -18.15 1.61
CA ALA A 98 -10.10 -19.42 2.14
C ALA A 98 -9.72 -20.42 1.02
N THR A 99 -10.59 -20.55 0.01
CA THR A 99 -10.34 -21.38 -1.18
C THR A 99 -9.16 -20.85 -1.99
N GLN A 100 -9.17 -19.55 -2.31
CA GLN A 100 -8.11 -18.89 -3.07
C GLN A 100 -6.74 -19.06 -2.40
N ARG A 101 -6.68 -18.90 -1.08
CA ARG A 101 -5.48 -19.09 -0.24
C ARG A 101 -4.96 -20.53 -0.28
N LEU A 102 -5.83 -21.53 -0.15
CA LEU A 102 -5.41 -22.94 -0.24
C LEU A 102 -4.94 -23.32 -1.65
N PHE A 103 -5.58 -22.81 -2.70
CA PHE A 103 -5.10 -22.97 -4.08
C PHE A 103 -3.74 -22.29 -4.29
N PHE A 104 -3.60 -21.02 -3.90
CA PHE A 104 -2.36 -20.25 -3.98
C PHE A 104 -1.21 -21.01 -3.31
N LEU A 105 -1.40 -21.47 -2.06
CA LEU A 105 -0.36 -22.18 -1.33
C LEU A 105 -0.02 -23.52 -1.97
N GLN A 106 -1.00 -24.30 -2.44
CA GLN A 106 -0.74 -25.59 -3.09
C GLN A 106 -0.02 -25.44 -4.45
N VAL A 107 -0.42 -24.45 -5.25
CA VAL A 107 0.22 -24.16 -6.54
C VAL A 107 1.64 -23.65 -6.32
N LYS A 108 1.85 -22.79 -5.31
CA LYS A 108 3.18 -22.35 -4.88
C LYS A 108 4.03 -23.50 -4.35
N GLU A 109 3.48 -24.44 -3.58
CA GLU A 109 4.18 -25.69 -3.17
C GLU A 109 4.66 -26.47 -4.40
N GLY A 110 3.79 -26.68 -5.40
CA GLY A 110 4.12 -27.38 -6.64
C GLY A 110 5.17 -26.69 -7.51
N ILE A 111 5.11 -25.36 -7.66
CA ILE A 111 6.10 -24.59 -8.42
C ILE A 111 7.46 -24.59 -7.71
N LEU A 112 7.50 -24.34 -6.39
CA LEU A 112 8.74 -24.32 -5.62
C LEU A 112 9.45 -25.68 -5.53
N ASN A 113 8.74 -26.78 -5.82
CA ASN A 113 9.29 -28.14 -5.83
C ASN A 113 9.58 -28.65 -7.26
N ASP A 114 9.40 -27.82 -8.30
CA ASP A 114 9.49 -28.20 -9.72
C ASP A 114 8.53 -29.35 -10.13
N ASP A 115 7.47 -29.62 -9.34
CA ASP A 115 6.34 -30.49 -9.74
C ASP A 115 5.54 -29.84 -10.90
N ILE A 116 5.44 -28.51 -10.87
CA ILE A 116 4.92 -27.67 -11.96
C ILE A 116 6.11 -26.89 -12.53
N TYR A 117 6.45 -27.14 -13.80
CA TYR A 117 7.46 -26.32 -14.48
C TYR A 117 7.00 -24.85 -14.58
N CYS A 118 7.93 -23.94 -14.28
CA CYS A 118 7.74 -22.50 -14.39
C CYS A 118 9.03 -21.87 -14.93
N PRO A 119 8.99 -21.04 -15.99
CA PRO A 119 10.20 -20.41 -16.53
C PRO A 119 10.72 -19.30 -15.58
N PRO A 120 12.02 -18.94 -15.65
CA PRO A 120 12.66 -18.03 -14.68
C PRO A 120 11.96 -16.70 -14.46
N GLU A 121 11.62 -16.00 -15.54
CA GLU A 121 10.96 -14.69 -15.53
C GLU A 121 9.58 -14.75 -14.87
N THR A 122 8.81 -15.81 -15.13
CA THR A 122 7.52 -16.03 -14.46
C THR A 122 7.73 -16.41 -12.98
N ALA A 123 8.76 -17.19 -12.65
CA ALA A 123 9.05 -17.56 -11.27
C ALA A 123 9.42 -16.36 -10.39
N VAL A 124 10.18 -15.39 -10.90
CA VAL A 124 10.50 -14.14 -10.18
C VAL A 124 9.27 -13.26 -10.01
N LEU A 125 8.43 -13.12 -11.04
CA LEU A 125 7.19 -12.36 -10.93
C LEU A 125 6.23 -12.99 -9.92
N LEU A 126 6.05 -14.31 -9.97
CA LEU A 126 5.27 -15.08 -8.98
C LEU A 126 5.85 -14.94 -7.56
N ALA A 127 7.18 -14.94 -7.40
CA ALA A 127 7.81 -14.67 -6.11
C ALA A 127 7.44 -13.28 -5.55
N SER A 128 7.41 -12.24 -6.40
CA SER A 128 7.02 -10.88 -5.96
C SER A 128 5.56 -10.80 -5.48
N TYR A 129 4.62 -11.50 -6.12
CA TYR A 129 3.24 -11.59 -5.64
C TYR A 129 3.13 -12.41 -4.34
N ALA A 130 3.92 -13.47 -4.19
CA ALA A 130 3.96 -14.25 -2.95
C ALA A 130 4.53 -13.45 -1.76
N VAL A 131 5.48 -12.55 -2.02
CA VAL A 131 6.00 -11.58 -1.05
C VAL A 131 4.94 -10.54 -0.70
N GLN A 132 4.27 -9.93 -1.69
CA GLN A 132 3.17 -8.98 -1.47
C GLN A 132 2.02 -9.60 -0.64
N MET A 133 1.68 -10.88 -0.87
CA MET A 133 0.71 -11.60 -0.04
C MET A 133 1.21 -11.72 1.41
N LYS A 134 2.42 -12.25 1.61
CA LYS A 134 2.94 -12.56 2.95
C LYS A 134 3.15 -11.30 3.81
N TYR A 135 3.76 -10.26 3.24
CA TYR A 135 4.15 -9.06 3.98
C TYR A 135 3.14 -7.92 3.84
N GLY A 136 2.38 -7.84 2.75
CA GLY A 136 1.63 -6.64 2.38
C GLY A 136 2.54 -5.61 1.73
N ALA A 137 2.02 -4.40 1.47
CA ALA A 137 2.69 -3.35 0.71
C ALA A 137 4.11 -3.01 1.19
N TYR A 138 5.04 -2.85 0.25
CA TYR A 138 6.43 -2.51 0.54
C TYR A 138 6.60 -1.14 1.25
N ASN A 139 7.29 -1.15 2.40
CA ASN A 139 7.77 0.04 3.11
C ASN A 139 9.26 -0.15 3.51
N HIS A 140 10.10 0.82 3.13
CA HIS A 140 11.54 0.85 3.40
C HIS A 140 11.90 0.88 4.91
N GLU A 141 10.98 1.30 5.78
CA GLU A 141 11.20 1.35 7.23
C GLU A 141 11.22 -0.06 7.87
N TYR A 142 10.44 -0.99 7.32
CA TYR A 142 10.25 -2.34 7.87
C TYR A 142 10.91 -3.43 7.03
N HIS A 143 11.02 -3.23 5.71
CA HIS A 143 11.60 -4.19 4.77
C HIS A 143 13.06 -3.86 4.46
N VAL A 144 13.90 -3.86 5.49
CA VAL A 144 15.35 -3.70 5.38
C VAL A 144 16.00 -4.89 4.63
N PRO A 145 17.16 -4.71 3.96
CA PRO A 145 17.83 -5.79 3.24
C PRO A 145 18.06 -7.04 4.11
N GLY A 146 17.67 -8.21 3.61
CA GLY A 146 17.69 -9.49 4.33
C GLY A 146 16.32 -9.90 4.89
N TYR A 147 15.25 -9.11 4.73
CA TYR A 147 13.90 -9.49 5.15
C TYR A 147 13.37 -10.76 4.44
N LEU A 148 13.84 -11.07 3.23
CA LEU A 148 13.45 -12.27 2.47
C LEU A 148 14.39 -13.46 2.67
N CYS A 149 15.52 -13.33 3.37
CA CYS A 149 16.56 -14.37 3.45
C CYS A 149 16.12 -15.75 3.98
N LYS A 150 14.97 -15.81 4.67
CA LYS A 150 14.37 -17.03 5.23
C LYS A 150 13.31 -17.68 4.33
N ASP A 151 12.85 -17.02 3.27
CA ASP A 151 11.76 -17.51 2.43
C ASP A 151 12.26 -18.33 1.23
N LYS A 152 11.67 -19.52 1.02
CA LYS A 152 11.84 -20.28 -0.22
C LYS A 152 10.96 -19.65 -1.30
N LEU A 153 11.52 -18.68 -2.04
CA LEU A 153 10.80 -17.89 -3.05
C LEU A 153 10.89 -18.40 -4.48
N LEU A 154 11.97 -19.13 -4.84
CA LEU A 154 12.22 -19.62 -6.20
C LEU A 154 12.44 -21.14 -6.24
N PRO A 155 12.12 -21.82 -7.37
CA PRO A 155 12.50 -23.21 -7.60
C PRO A 155 14.03 -23.38 -7.64
N GLN A 156 14.53 -24.55 -7.22
CA GLN A 156 15.98 -24.81 -7.16
C GLN A 156 16.63 -24.71 -8.55
N ARG A 157 15.95 -25.20 -9.61
CA ARG A 157 16.37 -25.06 -11.01
C ARG A 157 16.55 -23.60 -11.46
N VAL A 158 15.76 -22.67 -10.92
CA VAL A 158 15.87 -21.24 -11.28
C VAL A 158 17.06 -20.61 -10.57
N LEU A 159 17.27 -20.93 -9.29
CA LEU A 159 18.43 -20.47 -8.53
C LEU A 159 19.76 -21.00 -9.11
N GLU A 160 19.81 -22.28 -9.49
CA GLU A 160 21.04 -22.91 -9.99
C GLU A 160 21.42 -22.44 -11.41
N GLN A 161 20.45 -22.15 -12.28
CA GLN A 161 20.71 -21.77 -13.68
C GLN A 161 21.12 -20.31 -13.90
N HIS A 162 21.26 -19.50 -12.85
CA HIS A 162 21.76 -18.12 -12.95
C HIS A 162 22.94 -17.88 -12.00
N LYS A 163 23.84 -16.99 -12.39
CA LYS A 163 25.06 -16.61 -11.65
C LYS A 163 24.77 -15.45 -10.69
N LEU A 164 23.71 -15.59 -9.90
CA LEU A 164 23.23 -14.60 -8.94
C LEU A 164 23.36 -15.11 -7.50
N THR A 165 23.77 -14.24 -6.57
CA THR A 165 23.73 -14.53 -5.14
C THR A 165 22.32 -14.45 -4.57
N LYS A 166 22.10 -14.88 -3.32
CA LYS A 166 20.77 -14.79 -2.69
C LYS A 166 20.31 -13.34 -2.52
N GLU A 167 21.25 -12.47 -2.23
CA GLU A 167 21.06 -11.03 -2.02
C GLU A 167 20.66 -10.36 -3.34
N GLN A 168 21.27 -10.75 -4.47
CA GLN A 168 20.90 -10.29 -5.81
C GLN A 168 19.55 -10.83 -6.32
N TRP A 169 19.09 -11.96 -5.78
CA TRP A 169 17.72 -12.45 -5.98
C TRP A 169 16.70 -11.69 -5.11
N GLU A 170 17.04 -11.43 -3.84
CA GLU A 170 16.23 -10.64 -2.91
C GLU A 170 16.04 -9.20 -3.41
N GLU A 171 17.10 -8.55 -3.89
CA GLU A 171 17.06 -7.22 -4.53
C GLU A 171 16.07 -7.18 -5.71
N ARG A 172 16.20 -8.11 -6.66
CA ARG A 172 15.26 -8.23 -7.80
C ARG A 172 13.82 -8.42 -7.33
N ILE A 173 13.58 -9.36 -6.42
CA ILE A 173 12.22 -9.63 -5.92
C ILE A 173 11.67 -8.42 -5.13
N GLN A 174 12.51 -7.64 -4.44
CA GLN A 174 12.12 -6.41 -3.76
C GLN A 174 11.68 -5.30 -4.74
N VAL A 175 12.44 -5.08 -5.83
CA VAL A 175 12.06 -4.12 -6.88
C VAL A 175 10.69 -4.47 -7.45
N TRP A 176 10.43 -5.75 -7.70
CA TRP A 176 9.13 -6.23 -8.18
C TRP A 176 8.02 -6.19 -7.12
N HIS A 177 8.34 -6.41 -5.84
CA HIS A 177 7.42 -6.22 -4.70
C HIS A 177 6.97 -4.76 -4.57
N GLU A 178 7.85 -3.78 -4.79
CA GLU A 178 7.51 -2.36 -4.74
C GLU A 178 6.50 -1.94 -5.84
N GLN A 179 6.52 -2.61 -7.01
CA GLN A 179 5.54 -2.40 -8.09
C GLN A 179 4.11 -2.82 -7.72
N HIS A 180 3.93 -3.55 -6.60
CA HIS A 180 2.66 -4.04 -6.08
C HIS A 180 2.16 -3.26 -4.86
N LYS A 181 2.78 -2.13 -4.50
CA LYS A 181 2.50 -1.36 -3.26
C LYS A 181 1.02 -0.97 -3.05
N SER A 182 0.21 -0.85 -4.10
CA SER A 182 -1.24 -0.58 -4.02
C SER A 182 -2.13 -1.84 -4.07
N MET A 183 -1.56 -3.02 -4.29
CA MET A 183 -2.28 -4.29 -4.39
C MET A 183 -2.55 -4.86 -3.01
N ILE A 184 -3.78 -5.33 -2.78
CA ILE A 184 -4.16 -5.97 -1.53
C ILE A 184 -3.71 -7.44 -1.51
N ARG A 185 -3.53 -8.04 -0.32
CA ARG A 185 -2.98 -9.40 -0.16
C ARG A 185 -3.82 -10.47 -0.87
N GLU A 186 -5.13 -10.23 -0.92
CA GLU A 186 -6.13 -11.13 -1.46
C GLU A 186 -6.08 -11.13 -3.00
N ASP A 187 -6.05 -9.93 -3.61
CA ASP A 187 -5.85 -9.78 -5.05
C ASP A 187 -4.47 -10.31 -5.48
N ALA A 188 -3.41 -10.16 -4.66
CA ALA A 188 -2.09 -10.74 -4.94
C ALA A 188 -2.10 -12.29 -5.02
N MET A 189 -2.97 -12.97 -4.27
CA MET A 189 -3.17 -14.42 -4.41
C MET A 189 -3.86 -14.77 -5.74
N ILE A 190 -4.85 -13.96 -6.15
CA ILE A 190 -5.55 -14.13 -7.43
C ILE A 190 -4.63 -13.85 -8.62
N GLU A 191 -3.83 -12.78 -8.62
CA GLU A 191 -2.89 -12.49 -9.71
C GLU A 191 -1.80 -13.57 -9.82
N TYR A 192 -1.28 -14.07 -8.70
CA TYR A 192 -0.40 -15.24 -8.69
C TYR A 192 -1.05 -16.46 -9.35
N LEU A 193 -2.33 -16.73 -9.05
CA LEU A 193 -3.07 -17.85 -9.61
C LEU A 193 -3.41 -17.64 -11.10
N LYS A 194 -3.77 -16.43 -11.53
CA LYS A 194 -4.05 -16.09 -12.94
C LYS A 194 -2.85 -16.31 -13.85
N ILE A 195 -1.65 -15.97 -13.37
CA ILE A 195 -0.39 -16.22 -14.09
C ILE A 195 -0.05 -17.73 -14.01
N SER A 196 -0.26 -18.37 -12.87
CA SER A 196 0.04 -19.79 -12.69
C SER A 196 -0.86 -20.73 -13.50
N GLN A 197 -2.13 -20.37 -13.75
CA GLN A 197 -3.06 -21.25 -14.48
C GLN A 197 -2.67 -21.46 -15.94
N ASP A 198 -1.89 -20.55 -16.52
CA ASP A 198 -1.43 -20.60 -17.91
C ASP A 198 -0.17 -21.44 -18.12
N LEU A 199 0.53 -21.84 -17.05
CA LEU A 199 1.66 -22.78 -17.11
C LEU A 199 1.21 -24.13 -17.68
N GLU A 200 2.00 -24.73 -18.57
CA GLU A 200 1.60 -25.90 -19.35
C GLU A 200 1.28 -27.12 -18.47
N MET A 201 1.96 -27.24 -17.33
CA MET A 201 1.76 -28.32 -16.35
C MET A 201 0.67 -28.04 -15.30
N TYR A 202 0.15 -26.81 -15.20
CA TYR A 202 -0.83 -26.45 -14.18
C TYR A 202 -2.13 -27.25 -14.32
N GLY A 203 -2.57 -27.87 -13.23
CA GLY A 203 -3.80 -28.67 -13.13
C GLY A 203 -3.71 -30.09 -13.72
N VAL A 204 -2.63 -30.42 -14.43
CA VAL A 204 -2.51 -31.66 -15.22
C VAL A 204 -2.10 -32.84 -14.35
N ASN A 205 -2.99 -33.83 -14.21
CA ASN A 205 -2.67 -35.09 -13.55
C ASN A 205 -2.05 -36.07 -14.55
N TYR A 206 -0.73 -36.23 -14.54
CA TYR A 206 0.00 -37.11 -15.45
C TYR A 206 -0.04 -38.61 -15.06
N PHE A 207 -0.27 -39.46 -16.05
CA PHE A 207 -0.29 -40.92 -15.93
C PHE A 207 0.48 -41.58 -17.07
N SER A 208 1.39 -42.50 -16.76
CA SER A 208 2.06 -43.32 -17.78
C SER A 208 1.08 -44.38 -18.31
N ILE A 209 0.90 -44.38 -19.63
CA ILE A 209 0.01 -45.27 -20.39
C ILE A 209 0.73 -45.83 -21.62
N LYS A 210 0.10 -46.81 -22.28
CA LYS A 210 0.49 -47.32 -23.60
C LYS A 210 -0.71 -47.38 -24.55
N ASN A 211 -0.48 -47.13 -25.84
CA ASN A 211 -1.45 -47.37 -26.92
C ASN A 211 -1.49 -48.87 -27.30
N LYS A 212 -2.19 -49.26 -28.38
CA LYS A 212 -2.27 -50.67 -28.81
C LYS A 212 -0.92 -51.23 -29.32
N LYS A 213 -0.02 -50.38 -29.83
CA LYS A 213 1.34 -50.78 -30.25
C LYS A 213 2.30 -50.99 -29.08
N GLY A 214 2.01 -50.38 -27.92
CA GLY A 214 2.86 -50.47 -26.72
C GLY A 214 3.77 -49.24 -26.50
N SER A 215 3.68 -48.23 -27.37
CA SER A 215 4.40 -46.95 -27.25
C SER A 215 4.13 -46.29 -25.90
N GLU A 216 5.17 -45.80 -25.23
CA GLU A 216 5.03 -45.18 -23.91
C GLU A 216 4.66 -43.71 -24.01
N LEU A 217 3.49 -43.37 -23.48
CA LEU A 217 2.90 -42.04 -23.55
C LEU A 217 2.50 -41.56 -22.15
N TRP A 218 2.32 -40.26 -22.00
CA TRP A 218 1.63 -39.68 -20.85
C TRP A 218 0.20 -39.31 -21.22
N LEU A 219 -0.75 -39.69 -20.36
CA LEU A 219 -2.09 -39.12 -20.31
C LEU A 219 -2.08 -38.01 -19.25
N GLY A 220 -2.42 -36.79 -19.65
CA GLY A 220 -2.84 -35.73 -18.74
C GLY A 220 -4.35 -35.74 -18.58
N VAL A 221 -4.82 -35.63 -17.33
CA VAL A 221 -6.22 -35.41 -16.97
C VAL A 221 -6.31 -34.05 -16.28
N ASP A 222 -7.09 -33.12 -16.82
CA ASP A 222 -7.26 -31.76 -16.29
C ASP A 222 -8.74 -31.31 -16.33
N ALA A 223 -8.99 -30.04 -15.99
CA ALA A 223 -10.33 -29.45 -15.98
C ALA A 223 -10.91 -29.22 -17.39
N LEU A 224 -10.07 -29.18 -18.43
CA LEU A 224 -10.42 -28.86 -19.82
C LEU A 224 -10.58 -30.10 -20.72
N GLY A 225 -10.05 -31.26 -20.31
CA GLY A 225 -10.21 -32.52 -21.03
C GLY A 225 -9.17 -33.59 -20.70
N LEU A 226 -8.83 -34.36 -21.74
CA LEU A 226 -7.78 -35.37 -21.75
C LEU A 226 -6.75 -35.01 -22.83
N ASN A 227 -5.47 -34.97 -22.44
CA ASN A 227 -4.37 -34.63 -23.35
C ASN A 227 -3.34 -35.77 -23.38
N ILE A 228 -2.74 -36.03 -24.54
CA ILE A 228 -1.70 -37.04 -24.74
C ILE A 228 -0.37 -36.37 -25.03
N TYR A 229 0.70 -36.84 -24.39
CA TYR A 229 2.06 -36.32 -24.54
C TYR A 229 3.04 -37.48 -24.82
N GLU A 230 4.12 -37.19 -25.54
CA GLU A 230 5.24 -38.10 -25.77
C GLU A 230 6.02 -38.39 -24.48
N ARG A 231 6.76 -39.50 -24.41
CA ARG A 231 7.47 -39.90 -23.18
C ARG A 231 8.40 -38.83 -22.62
N SER A 232 9.04 -38.08 -23.51
CA SER A 232 10.09 -37.08 -23.27
C SER A 232 9.58 -35.65 -23.04
N ASP A 233 8.31 -35.36 -23.31
CA ASP A 233 7.73 -34.01 -23.25
C ASP A 233 6.48 -34.03 -22.37
N LYS A 234 6.40 -33.11 -21.40
CA LYS A 234 5.21 -32.90 -20.55
C LYS A 234 4.58 -31.52 -20.73
N LEU A 235 5.23 -30.63 -21.47
CA LEU A 235 4.76 -29.26 -21.70
C LEU A 235 3.89 -29.21 -22.95
N THR A 236 4.31 -29.87 -24.03
CA THR A 236 3.60 -29.87 -25.31
C THR A 236 2.79 -31.17 -25.49
N PRO A 237 1.47 -31.17 -25.19
CA PRO A 237 0.61 -32.25 -25.63
C PRO A 237 0.55 -32.28 -27.16
N LYS A 238 0.28 -33.46 -27.72
CA LYS A 238 0.18 -33.68 -29.18
C LYS A 238 -1.25 -33.95 -29.66
N ILE A 239 -2.10 -34.53 -28.81
CA ILE A 239 -3.49 -34.91 -29.12
C ILE A 239 -4.38 -34.54 -27.93
N GLY A 240 -5.54 -33.93 -28.17
CA GLY A 240 -6.49 -33.54 -27.13
C GLY A 240 -7.93 -33.97 -27.40
N PHE A 241 -8.64 -34.32 -26.33
CA PHE A 241 -10.08 -34.61 -26.33
C PHE A 241 -10.75 -33.74 -25.26
N PRO A 242 -11.59 -32.75 -25.63
CA PRO A 242 -12.34 -31.97 -24.65
C PRO A 242 -13.38 -32.85 -23.94
N TRP A 243 -13.79 -32.47 -22.72
CA TRP A 243 -14.83 -33.20 -22.00
C TRP A 243 -16.15 -33.26 -22.80
N SER A 244 -16.48 -32.24 -23.59
CA SER A 244 -17.64 -32.21 -24.51
C SER A 244 -17.61 -33.22 -25.67
N GLU A 245 -16.52 -33.97 -25.87
CA GLU A 245 -16.48 -35.10 -26.81
C GLU A 245 -16.68 -36.48 -26.13
N ILE A 246 -16.72 -36.55 -24.80
CA ILE A 246 -16.65 -37.81 -24.04
C ILE A 246 -18.02 -38.22 -23.48
N ARG A 247 -18.50 -39.41 -23.88
CA ARG A 247 -19.82 -39.97 -23.50
C ARG A 247 -19.78 -40.83 -22.25
N ASN A 248 -18.78 -41.71 -22.15
CA ASN A 248 -18.71 -42.75 -21.12
C ASN A 248 -17.26 -43.14 -20.88
N ILE A 249 -16.89 -43.35 -19.63
CA ILE A 249 -15.51 -43.65 -19.21
C ILE A 249 -15.53 -44.93 -18.37
N SER A 250 -14.71 -45.91 -18.75
CA SER A 250 -14.71 -47.25 -18.14
C SER A 250 -13.33 -47.90 -18.20
N PHE A 251 -13.09 -48.92 -17.38
CA PHE A 251 -11.89 -49.74 -17.47
C PHE A 251 -12.18 -51.20 -17.08
N ASN A 252 -11.37 -52.12 -17.61
CA ASN A 252 -11.32 -53.51 -17.19
C ASN A 252 -9.86 -53.96 -17.02
N ASP A 253 -9.50 -54.41 -15.82
CA ASP A 253 -8.11 -54.57 -15.34
C ASP A 253 -7.18 -53.40 -15.75
N LYS A 254 -6.31 -53.63 -16.74
CA LYS A 254 -5.35 -52.67 -17.30
C LYS A 254 -5.90 -51.84 -18.45
N LYS A 255 -6.89 -52.35 -19.18
CA LYS A 255 -7.48 -51.70 -20.37
C LYS A 255 -8.45 -50.60 -19.94
N PHE A 256 -8.19 -49.37 -20.35
CA PHE A 256 -9.09 -48.23 -20.20
C PHE A 256 -9.84 -48.01 -21.52
N VAL A 257 -11.12 -47.64 -21.44
CA VAL A 257 -12.01 -47.47 -22.60
C VAL A 257 -12.87 -46.22 -22.40
N ILE A 258 -12.65 -45.23 -23.25
CA ILE A 258 -13.41 -43.98 -23.34
C ILE A 258 -14.23 -44.04 -24.62
N LYS A 259 -15.54 -43.87 -24.49
CA LYS A 259 -16.46 -43.84 -25.63
C LYS A 259 -16.74 -42.38 -26.00
N PRO A 260 -16.60 -41.99 -27.28
CA PRO A 260 -16.94 -40.64 -27.72
C PRO A 260 -18.46 -40.40 -27.78
N ILE A 261 -18.85 -39.12 -27.85
CA ILE A 261 -20.23 -38.72 -28.14
C ILE A 261 -20.58 -39.02 -29.60
N ASP A 262 -19.67 -38.83 -30.55
CA ASP A 262 -19.88 -39.32 -31.92
C ASP A 262 -19.90 -40.86 -31.96
N LYS A 263 -21.06 -41.44 -32.32
CA LYS A 263 -21.24 -42.89 -32.46
C LYS A 263 -20.51 -43.50 -33.67
N LYS A 264 -20.00 -42.68 -34.60
CA LYS A 264 -19.23 -43.13 -35.78
C LYS A 264 -17.72 -43.24 -35.50
N SER A 265 -17.23 -42.51 -34.51
CA SER A 265 -15.84 -42.57 -34.06
C SER A 265 -15.58 -43.82 -33.21
N PRO A 266 -14.38 -44.42 -33.28
CA PRO A 266 -14.02 -45.60 -32.50
C PRO A 266 -13.93 -45.29 -30.99
N ASP A 267 -13.99 -46.34 -30.15
CA ASP A 267 -13.64 -46.21 -28.74
C ASP A 267 -12.14 -45.83 -28.60
N PHE A 268 -11.84 -44.78 -27.84
CA PHE A 268 -10.48 -44.44 -27.45
C PHE A 268 -10.01 -45.40 -26.34
N VAL A 269 -8.90 -46.11 -26.59
CA VAL A 269 -8.45 -47.24 -25.77
C VAL A 269 -6.97 -47.13 -25.47
N PHE A 270 -6.61 -47.16 -24.20
CA PHE A 270 -5.22 -47.23 -23.74
C PHE A 270 -5.04 -48.23 -22.60
N TYR A 271 -3.80 -48.53 -22.25
CA TYR A 271 -3.45 -49.49 -21.20
C TYR A 271 -2.62 -48.80 -20.11
N ALA A 272 -3.05 -48.88 -18.86
CA ALA A 272 -2.26 -48.45 -17.70
C ALA A 272 -1.65 -49.67 -17.00
N PRO A 273 -0.44 -49.58 -16.42
CA PRO A 273 0.27 -50.75 -15.92
C PRO A 273 -0.33 -51.39 -14.64
N ARG A 274 -1.24 -50.71 -13.94
CA ARG A 274 -1.81 -51.18 -12.65
C ARG A 274 -3.29 -50.79 -12.50
N LEU A 275 -4.14 -51.73 -12.08
CA LEU A 275 -5.56 -51.51 -11.76
C LEU A 275 -5.82 -50.34 -10.79
N ARG A 276 -4.91 -50.09 -9.83
CA ARG A 276 -4.99 -48.94 -8.91
C ARG A 276 -4.86 -47.59 -9.64
N ILE A 277 -4.09 -47.53 -10.72
CA ILE A 277 -3.95 -46.33 -11.56
C ILE A 277 -5.25 -46.07 -12.32
N ASN A 278 -5.83 -47.09 -12.96
CA ASN A 278 -7.13 -46.96 -13.65
C ASN A 278 -8.26 -46.49 -12.72
N LYS A 279 -8.27 -46.96 -11.46
CA LYS A 279 -9.18 -46.46 -10.41
C LYS A 279 -8.96 -44.98 -10.06
N ARG A 280 -7.73 -44.47 -10.13
CA ARG A 280 -7.41 -43.05 -9.88
C ARG A 280 -7.72 -42.18 -11.11
N ILE A 281 -7.42 -42.66 -12.32
CA ILE A 281 -7.79 -42.00 -13.58
C ILE A 281 -9.32 -41.83 -13.63
N LEU A 282 -10.11 -42.91 -13.49
CA LEU A 282 -11.58 -42.83 -13.53
C LEU A 282 -12.14 -41.82 -12.51
N ALA A 283 -11.63 -41.84 -11.27
CA ALA A 283 -12.08 -40.94 -10.20
C ALA A 283 -11.60 -39.49 -10.34
N LEU A 284 -10.74 -39.19 -11.32
CA LEU A 284 -10.40 -37.83 -11.77
C LEU A 284 -11.21 -37.45 -13.01
N CYS A 285 -11.35 -38.34 -14.00
CA CYS A 285 -12.11 -38.06 -15.20
C CYS A 285 -13.61 -37.82 -14.89
N MET A 286 -14.21 -38.64 -14.02
CA MET A 286 -15.61 -38.43 -13.60
C MET A 286 -15.83 -37.07 -12.94
N GLY A 287 -14.91 -36.63 -12.07
CA GLY A 287 -15.08 -35.38 -11.33
C GLY A 287 -14.72 -34.13 -12.14
N ASN A 288 -13.69 -34.18 -12.97
CA ASN A 288 -13.40 -33.08 -13.90
C ASN A 288 -14.52 -32.92 -14.93
N HIS A 289 -15.08 -34.03 -15.45
CA HIS A 289 -16.22 -33.96 -16.37
C HIS A 289 -17.49 -33.45 -15.67
N ASP A 290 -17.78 -33.88 -14.43
CA ASP A 290 -18.93 -33.35 -13.68
C ASP A 290 -18.81 -31.83 -13.44
N LEU A 291 -17.63 -31.35 -13.03
CA LEU A 291 -17.34 -29.91 -12.90
C LEU A 291 -17.47 -29.15 -14.24
N TYR A 292 -16.89 -29.69 -15.32
CA TYR A 292 -17.01 -29.14 -16.68
C TYR A 292 -18.47 -29.02 -17.14
N MET A 293 -19.32 -30.00 -16.78
CA MET A 293 -20.76 -30.03 -17.07
C MET A 293 -21.63 -29.25 -16.06
N ARG A 294 -21.06 -28.80 -14.93
CA ARG A 294 -21.69 -27.82 -14.03
C ARG A 294 -21.46 -26.40 -14.55
N ARG A 295 -20.23 -26.05 -14.94
CA ARG A 295 -19.85 -24.73 -15.48
C ARG A 295 -20.64 -24.33 -16.74
N ARG A 296 -21.06 -25.31 -17.55
CA ARG A 296 -21.85 -25.12 -18.79
C ARG A 296 -23.37 -25.17 -18.53
N LYS A 297 -23.78 -24.87 -17.29
CA LYS A 297 -25.15 -24.64 -16.84
C LYS A 297 -25.14 -23.36 -15.99
N PRO A 298 -26.29 -22.68 -15.81
CA PRO A 298 -26.39 -21.57 -14.86
C PRO A 298 -25.97 -21.99 -13.45
N ASP A 299 -25.30 -21.11 -12.72
CA ASP A 299 -24.93 -21.28 -11.31
C ASP A 299 -26.14 -21.72 -10.46
N THR A 300 -25.94 -22.60 -9.47
CA THR A 300 -27.00 -22.96 -8.52
C THR A 300 -27.36 -21.76 -7.63
N ILE A 301 -28.54 -21.78 -7.00
CA ILE A 301 -28.94 -20.72 -6.04
C ILE A 301 -27.90 -20.59 -4.92
N GLU A 302 -27.37 -21.71 -4.44
CA GLU A 302 -26.28 -21.80 -3.47
C GLU A 302 -25.04 -21.03 -3.99
N VAL A 303 -24.52 -21.36 -5.19
CA VAL A 303 -23.38 -20.68 -5.84
C VAL A 303 -23.63 -19.18 -6.10
N GLN A 304 -24.85 -18.81 -6.51
CA GLN A 304 -25.22 -17.41 -6.70
C GLN A 304 -25.22 -16.64 -5.38
N GLN A 305 -25.65 -17.27 -4.28
CA GLN A 305 -25.56 -16.68 -2.94
C GLN A 305 -24.10 -16.53 -2.50
N MET A 306 -23.22 -17.50 -2.76
CA MET A 306 -21.77 -17.33 -2.49
C MET A 306 -21.21 -16.11 -3.24
N LYS A 307 -21.48 -16.02 -4.54
CA LYS A 307 -20.97 -14.96 -5.42
C LYS A 307 -21.56 -13.60 -5.04
N ALA A 308 -22.79 -13.54 -4.57
CA ALA A 308 -23.38 -12.31 -4.04
C ALA A 308 -22.73 -11.91 -2.70
N GLN A 309 -22.63 -12.86 -1.76
CA GLN A 309 -22.04 -12.69 -0.43
C GLN A 309 -20.59 -12.20 -0.52
N ALA A 310 -19.71 -12.95 -1.20
CA ALA A 310 -18.30 -12.58 -1.37
C ALA A 310 -18.09 -11.25 -2.13
N ARG A 311 -19.05 -10.84 -2.99
CA ARG A 311 -19.04 -9.51 -3.64
C ARG A 311 -19.45 -8.42 -2.67
N GLU A 312 -20.48 -8.63 -1.86
CA GLU A 312 -20.91 -7.68 -0.82
C GLU A 312 -19.80 -7.50 0.23
N GLU A 313 -19.16 -8.58 0.65
CA GLU A 313 -18.05 -8.59 1.61
C GLU A 313 -16.78 -7.94 1.05
N LYS A 314 -16.41 -8.23 -0.22
CA LYS A 314 -15.32 -7.51 -0.91
C LYS A 314 -15.63 -6.02 -1.07
N ASN A 315 -16.88 -5.66 -1.37
CA ASN A 315 -17.32 -4.26 -1.44
C ASN A 315 -17.27 -3.57 -0.07
N LYS A 316 -17.71 -4.23 1.02
CA LYS A 316 -17.60 -3.73 2.41
C LYS A 316 -16.13 -3.46 2.75
N ARG A 317 -15.25 -4.44 2.57
CA ARG A 317 -13.79 -4.29 2.75
C ARG A 317 -13.21 -3.14 1.92
N GLN A 318 -13.62 -2.98 0.67
CA GLN A 318 -13.13 -1.89 -0.20
C GLN A 318 -13.62 -0.52 0.28
N GLN A 319 -14.87 -0.40 0.74
CA GLN A 319 -15.40 0.83 1.33
C GLN A 319 -14.70 1.18 2.64
N GLU A 320 -14.51 0.22 3.54
CA GLU A 320 -13.78 0.38 4.81
C GLU A 320 -12.32 0.80 4.54
N ARG A 321 -11.61 0.12 3.63
CA ARG A 321 -10.24 0.48 3.22
C ARG A 321 -10.18 1.88 2.58
N ALA A 322 -11.17 2.27 1.76
CA ALA A 322 -11.23 3.61 1.16
C ALA A 322 -11.53 4.72 2.19
N LEU A 323 -12.35 4.43 3.22
CA LEU A 323 -12.58 5.34 4.34
C LEU A 323 -11.32 5.52 5.18
N LEU A 324 -10.62 4.43 5.51
CA LEU A 324 -9.34 4.48 6.23
C LEU A 324 -8.25 5.22 5.44
N GLU A 325 -8.17 5.04 4.11
CA GLU A 325 -7.20 5.77 3.28
C GLU A 325 -7.55 7.27 3.19
N ASN A 326 -8.83 7.63 3.12
CA ASN A 326 -9.30 9.02 3.15
C ASN A 326 -9.00 9.66 4.52
N GLU A 327 -9.21 8.94 5.62
CA GLU A 327 -8.83 9.42 6.96
C GLU A 327 -7.31 9.58 7.09
N LYS A 328 -6.50 8.62 6.62
CA LYS A 328 -5.04 8.73 6.62
C LYS A 328 -4.57 9.96 5.84
N LYS A 329 -5.10 10.20 4.64
CA LYS A 329 -4.82 11.41 3.84
C LYS A 329 -5.25 12.70 4.56
N ARG A 330 -6.36 12.70 5.31
CA ARG A 330 -6.78 13.84 6.14
C ARG A 330 -5.83 14.09 7.31
N ARG A 331 -5.37 13.03 8.01
CA ARG A 331 -4.38 13.12 9.08
C ARG A 331 -3.04 13.65 8.56
N GLU A 332 -2.50 13.08 7.48
CA GLU A 332 -1.27 13.54 6.83
C GLU A 332 -1.34 15.01 6.37
N ASN A 333 -2.50 15.48 5.90
CA ASN A 333 -2.68 16.88 5.51
C ASN A 333 -2.82 17.81 6.73
N ALA A 334 -3.51 17.36 7.79
CA ALA A 334 -3.59 18.11 9.05
C ALA A 334 -2.21 18.24 9.71
N GLU A 335 -1.42 17.17 9.73
CA GLU A 335 -0.04 17.16 10.22
C GLU A 335 0.83 18.19 9.47
N LYS A 336 0.79 18.21 8.13
CA LYS A 336 1.51 19.20 7.30
C LYS A 336 1.08 20.65 7.58
N GLU A 337 -0.21 20.92 7.74
CA GLU A 337 -0.67 22.26 8.12
C GLU A 337 -0.28 22.61 9.57
N THR A 338 -0.26 21.66 10.52
CA THR A 338 0.27 21.93 11.87
C THR A 338 1.78 22.16 11.88
N GLU A 339 2.57 21.46 11.04
CA GLU A 339 4.01 21.69 10.87
C GLU A 339 4.29 23.06 10.23
N LYS A 340 3.45 23.48 9.29
CA LYS A 340 3.49 24.82 8.68
C LYS A 340 3.13 25.90 9.70
N ILE A 341 2.03 25.77 10.44
CA ILE A 341 1.64 26.69 11.51
C ILE A 341 2.74 26.75 12.60
N ALA A 342 3.36 25.62 12.95
CA ALA A 342 4.47 25.59 13.91
C ALA A 342 5.68 26.41 13.43
N ARG A 343 6.07 26.28 12.14
CA ARG A 343 7.13 27.10 11.52
C ARG A 343 6.77 28.59 11.51
N GLU A 344 5.56 28.94 11.06
CA GLU A 344 5.06 30.32 11.06
C GLU A 344 5.03 30.92 12.49
N THR A 345 4.68 30.11 13.50
CA THR A 345 4.67 30.51 14.91
C THR A 345 6.08 30.67 15.48
N MET A 346 7.05 29.84 15.07
CA MET A 346 8.47 30.02 15.43
C MET A 346 9.05 31.31 14.84
N GLU A 347 8.75 31.62 13.57
CA GLU A 347 9.15 32.89 12.96
C GLU A 347 8.53 34.09 13.68
N LEU A 348 7.24 34.01 14.06
CA LEU A 348 6.56 35.05 14.82
C LEU A 348 7.17 35.23 16.23
N MET A 349 7.50 34.15 16.94
CA MET A 349 8.16 34.23 18.25
C MET A 349 9.55 34.88 18.17
N GLU A 350 10.36 34.55 17.17
CA GLU A 350 11.69 35.16 17.00
C GLU A 350 11.58 36.64 16.59
N ARG A 351 10.59 37.03 15.78
CA ARG A 351 10.30 38.46 15.50
C ARG A 351 9.82 39.21 16.75
N LEU A 352 8.96 38.61 17.58
CA LEU A 352 8.53 39.21 18.85
C LEU A 352 9.72 39.42 19.79
N ARG A 353 10.59 38.41 19.94
CA ARG A 353 11.82 38.51 20.74
C ARG A 353 12.75 39.63 20.27
N GLN A 354 12.90 39.81 18.95
CA GLN A 354 13.68 40.93 18.39
C GLN A 354 13.05 42.29 18.69
N ILE A 355 11.72 42.39 18.67
CA ILE A 355 10.98 43.61 19.06
C ILE A 355 11.11 43.87 20.57
N GLU A 356 11.05 42.83 21.41
CA GLU A 356 11.29 42.95 22.86
C GLU A 356 12.71 43.43 23.16
N GLU A 357 13.73 42.88 22.49
CA GLU A 357 15.12 43.31 22.66
C GLU A 357 15.34 44.76 22.18
N GLN A 358 14.74 45.16 21.05
CA GLN A 358 14.75 46.55 20.58
C GLN A 358 14.04 47.48 21.55
N THR A 359 12.88 47.09 22.08
CA THR A 359 12.10 47.87 23.04
C THR A 359 12.87 48.05 24.35
N LYS A 360 13.51 46.98 24.84
CA LYS A 360 14.36 47.01 26.04
C LYS A 360 15.56 47.94 25.85
N LYS A 361 16.25 47.89 24.71
CA LYS A 361 17.35 48.81 24.38
C LYS A 361 16.88 50.26 24.31
N ALA A 362 15.77 50.53 23.63
CA ALA A 362 15.18 51.87 23.56
C ALA A 362 14.76 52.40 24.95
N GLN A 363 14.30 51.52 25.85
CA GLN A 363 13.98 51.87 27.23
C GLN A 363 15.24 52.13 28.08
N GLU A 364 16.29 51.34 27.91
CA GLU A 364 17.60 51.55 28.55
C GLU A 364 18.26 52.85 28.08
N GLU A 365 18.21 53.15 26.78
CA GLU A 365 18.64 54.43 26.21
C GLU A 365 17.81 55.59 26.74
N LEU A 366 16.47 55.47 26.81
CA LEU A 366 15.59 56.51 27.36
C LEU A 366 15.89 56.77 28.84
N GLU A 367 16.14 55.73 29.63
CA GLU A 367 16.60 55.87 31.01
C GLU A 367 17.96 56.57 31.11
N GLU A 368 18.92 56.25 30.24
CA GLU A 368 20.24 56.89 30.24
C GLU A 368 20.14 58.37 29.84
N GLN A 369 19.37 58.70 28.80
CA GLN A 369 19.10 60.08 28.41
C GLN A 369 18.39 60.85 29.52
N THR A 370 17.48 60.21 30.26
CA THR A 370 16.81 60.81 31.43
C THR A 370 17.79 61.08 32.57
N LYS A 371 18.73 60.16 32.84
CA LYS A 371 19.79 60.34 33.85
C LYS A 371 20.74 61.47 33.47
N ARG A 372 21.23 61.49 32.23
CA ARG A 372 22.08 62.56 31.67
C ARG A 372 21.37 63.92 31.70
N ALA A 373 20.09 63.98 31.37
CA ALA A 373 19.30 65.21 31.43
C ALA A 373 19.16 65.74 32.87
N LEU A 374 18.97 64.86 33.86
CA LEU A 374 18.93 65.21 35.28
C LEU A 374 20.30 65.68 35.81
N GLU A 375 21.39 65.11 35.32
CA GLU A 375 22.75 65.53 35.64
C GLU A 375 23.05 66.92 35.06
N LEU A 376 22.72 67.16 33.79
CA LEU A 376 22.80 68.48 33.16
C LEU A 376 21.88 69.52 33.85
N GLU A 377 20.73 69.12 34.39
CA GLU A 377 19.89 70.01 35.21
C GLU A 377 20.54 70.38 36.55
N ARG A 378 21.27 69.44 37.18
CA ARG A 378 22.05 69.70 38.41
C ARG A 378 23.24 70.60 38.13
N GLU A 379 24.02 70.32 37.09
CA GLU A 379 25.15 71.17 36.67
C GLU A 379 24.67 72.58 36.32
N ARG A 380 23.57 72.71 35.58
CA ARG A 380 22.94 74.00 35.30
C ARG A 380 22.53 74.74 36.57
N LYS A 381 21.93 74.05 37.56
CA LYS A 381 21.56 74.67 38.86
C LYS A 381 22.80 75.15 39.62
N PHE A 382 23.84 74.32 39.71
CA PHE A 382 25.09 74.69 40.36
C PHE A 382 25.74 75.91 39.67
N ALA A 383 25.85 75.90 38.34
CA ALA A 383 26.36 77.04 37.57
C ALA A 383 25.49 78.30 37.70
N GLN A 384 24.16 78.16 37.88
CA GLN A 384 23.26 79.28 38.15
C GLN A 384 23.44 79.83 39.57
N GLU A 385 23.59 78.98 40.58
CA GLU A 385 23.87 79.38 41.97
C GLU A 385 25.25 80.07 42.09
N GLU A 386 26.25 79.58 41.36
CA GLU A 386 27.58 80.18 41.29
C GLU A 386 27.58 81.51 40.52
N ALA A 387 26.85 81.60 39.40
CA ALA A 387 26.63 82.87 38.70
C ALA A 387 25.88 83.90 39.56
N GLU A 388 24.86 83.48 40.33
CA GLU A 388 24.18 84.33 41.29
C GLU A 388 25.08 84.80 42.44
N ARG A 389 26.01 83.96 42.92
CA ARG A 389 27.04 84.37 43.88
C ARG A 389 27.95 85.43 43.26
N LEU A 390 28.50 85.15 42.08
CA LEU A 390 29.37 86.09 41.37
C LEU A 390 28.67 87.41 41.06
N GLU A 391 27.37 87.43 40.77
CA GLU A 391 26.62 88.67 40.59
C GLU A 391 26.40 89.44 41.91
N LYS A 392 26.18 88.73 43.03
CA LYS A 392 26.11 89.35 44.38
C LYS A 392 27.46 89.98 44.74
N ASP A 393 28.56 89.27 44.54
CA ASP A 393 29.92 89.79 44.76
C ASP A 393 30.24 90.97 43.83
N ARG A 394 29.79 90.91 42.57
CA ARG A 394 29.90 92.02 41.59
C ARG A 394 29.12 93.26 42.02
N ARG A 395 27.90 93.09 42.55
CA ARG A 395 27.08 94.19 43.10
C ARG A 395 27.75 94.84 44.31
N ILE A 396 28.27 94.03 45.24
CA ILE A 396 29.03 94.53 46.41
C ILE A 396 30.26 95.31 45.94
N ALA A 397 31.00 94.83 44.93
CA ALA A 397 32.12 95.55 44.34
C ALA A 397 31.71 96.87 43.64
N GLU A 398 30.53 96.90 42.99
CA GLU A 398 29.97 98.13 42.41
C GLU A 398 29.52 99.13 43.49
N GLU A 399 28.94 98.68 44.60
CA GLU A 399 28.56 99.52 45.75
C GLU A 399 29.81 100.11 46.43
N VAL A 400 30.85 99.30 46.67
CA VAL A 400 32.14 99.77 47.21
C VAL A 400 32.81 100.78 46.26
N LYS A 401 32.79 100.51 44.95
CA LYS A 401 33.27 101.46 43.93
C LYS A 401 32.46 102.76 43.91
N SER A 402 31.14 102.68 44.08
CA SER A 402 30.26 103.84 44.14
C SER A 402 30.51 104.67 45.40
N ALA A 403 30.70 104.03 46.55
CA ALA A 403 31.07 104.69 47.81
C ALA A 403 32.43 105.42 47.72
N LEU A 404 33.43 104.80 47.09
CA LEU A 404 34.73 105.44 46.80
C LEU A 404 34.59 106.64 45.85
N LEU A 405 33.74 106.54 44.83
CA LEU A 405 33.43 107.67 43.94
C LEU A 405 32.70 108.80 44.67
N GLN A 406 31.73 108.50 45.54
CA GLN A 406 31.07 109.51 46.39
C GLN A 406 32.03 110.15 47.39
N GLN A 407 32.98 109.39 47.96
CA GLN A 407 34.03 109.91 48.82
C GLN A 407 34.93 110.90 48.05
N SER A 408 35.29 110.57 46.80
CA SER A 408 36.04 111.46 45.90
C SER A 408 35.23 112.70 45.49
N GLU A 409 33.95 112.56 45.17
CA GLU A 409 33.06 113.71 44.91
C GLU A 409 32.94 114.63 46.12
N ASN A 410 32.84 114.08 47.33
CA ASN A 410 32.74 114.88 48.55
C ASN A 410 34.05 115.60 48.89
N GLN A 411 35.21 115.04 48.52
CA GLN A 411 36.48 115.76 48.55
C GLN A 411 36.52 116.91 47.53
N MET A 412 36.04 116.70 46.29
CA MET A 412 35.93 117.79 45.31
C MET A 412 34.93 118.87 45.76
N LYS A 413 33.76 118.51 46.29
CA LYS A 413 32.76 119.46 46.79
C LYS A 413 33.29 120.32 47.94
N ASN A 414 34.18 119.80 48.79
CA ASN A 414 34.87 120.63 49.79
C ASN A 414 35.88 121.63 49.18
N GLN A 415 36.51 121.32 48.05
CA GLN A 415 37.33 122.28 47.31
C GLN A 415 36.46 123.28 46.52
N GLU A 416 35.34 122.83 45.98
CA GLU A 416 34.36 123.60 45.22
C GLU A 416 33.60 124.61 46.11
N ASN A 417 33.29 124.24 47.35
CA ASN A 417 32.72 125.15 48.36
C ASN A 417 33.68 126.33 48.66
N LEU A 418 34.99 126.07 48.78
CA LEU A 418 36.01 127.11 48.94
C LEU A 418 36.09 128.06 47.73
N ALA A 419 35.89 127.54 46.52
CA ALA A 419 35.77 128.36 45.31
C ALA A 419 34.43 129.11 45.24
N THR A 420 33.36 128.56 45.85
CA THR A 420 32.01 129.12 45.84
C THR A 420 31.88 130.32 46.76
N GLU A 421 32.51 130.35 47.95
CA GLU A 421 32.55 131.58 48.78
C GLU A 421 33.24 132.76 48.05
N LEU A 422 34.30 132.48 47.27
CA LEU A 422 34.96 133.48 46.42
C LEU A 422 34.08 133.92 45.24
N ALA A 423 33.25 133.02 44.70
CA ALA A 423 32.32 133.32 43.62
C ALA A 423 31.05 134.04 44.08
N GLU A 424 30.52 133.77 45.28
CA GLU A 424 29.26 134.35 45.77
C GLU A 424 29.39 135.86 46.05
N LEU A 425 30.56 136.30 46.54
CA LEU A 425 30.93 137.72 46.63
C LEU A 425 30.93 138.43 45.27
N THR A 426 31.15 137.69 44.18
CA THR A 426 31.21 138.22 42.80
C THR A 426 29.85 138.14 42.10
N SER A 427 29.12 137.04 42.23
CA SER A 427 27.84 136.80 41.53
C SER A 427 26.67 137.62 42.10
N LYS A 428 26.81 138.19 43.30
CA LYS A 428 25.81 139.11 43.89
C LYS A 428 25.70 140.44 43.13
N ILE A 429 26.60 140.71 42.19
CA ILE A 429 26.64 141.90 41.34
C ILE A 429 25.77 141.72 40.07
N THR A 430 25.66 140.49 39.53
CA THR A 430 25.10 140.25 38.19
C THR A 430 23.66 139.73 38.16
N LEU A 431 23.19 139.04 39.21
CA LEU A 431 21.86 138.39 39.21
C LEU A 431 20.65 139.34 39.35
N LEU A 432 20.87 140.65 39.26
CA LEU A 432 19.80 141.66 39.17
C LEU A 432 19.17 141.78 37.77
N GLU A 433 19.84 141.29 36.72
CA GLU A 433 19.54 141.77 35.36
C GLU A 433 18.48 140.96 34.58
N ASP A 434 18.50 139.61 34.59
CA ASP A 434 17.79 138.86 33.52
C ASP A 434 17.08 137.54 33.91
N ALA A 435 16.48 137.45 35.11
CA ALA A 435 15.42 136.43 35.41
C ALA A 435 14.10 136.68 34.64
N LYS A 436 14.22 137.26 33.44
CA LYS A 436 13.18 137.79 32.58
C LYS A 436 12.56 136.66 31.77
N LYS A 437 11.40 136.20 32.25
CA LYS A 437 10.33 135.54 31.48
C LYS A 437 10.62 134.13 30.95
N LYS A 438 9.47 133.46 30.67
CA LYS A 438 9.22 132.56 29.54
C LYS A 438 9.84 131.15 29.63
N LYS A 439 9.14 130.09 29.22
CA LYS A 439 7.69 129.89 28.89
C LYS A 439 7.51 128.41 28.46
N GLU A 440 6.42 128.10 27.77
CA GLU A 440 6.40 127.14 26.66
C GLU A 440 6.76 125.71 27.14
N ASP A 441 5.81 124.93 27.67
CA ASP A 441 4.45 124.68 27.13
C ASP A 441 4.51 124.43 25.59
N GLU A 442 3.79 123.50 24.97
CA GLU A 442 2.50 122.91 25.34
C GLU A 442 2.24 121.58 24.57
N ALA A 443 3.17 121.17 23.71
CA ALA A 443 2.90 120.47 22.44
C ALA A 443 2.74 118.93 22.54
N ARG A 444 1.91 118.42 23.46
CA ARG A 444 1.84 116.97 23.80
C ARG A 444 0.50 116.27 23.49
N LYS A 445 -0.16 116.59 22.36
CA LYS A 445 -1.50 116.02 21.99
C LYS A 445 -1.67 115.70 20.49
N TRP A 446 -1.15 114.58 20.00
CA TRP A 446 -1.54 114.04 18.68
C TRP A 446 -1.51 112.49 18.59
N GLN A 447 -2.54 111.94 17.94
CA GLN A 447 -2.67 110.61 17.30
C GLN A 447 -2.97 109.32 18.13
N LYS A 448 -4.28 108.97 18.14
CA LYS A 448 -4.80 107.59 17.93
C LYS A 448 -4.55 107.18 16.44
N ARG A 449 -4.80 105.97 15.88
CA ARG A 449 -6.03 105.10 15.91
C ARG A 449 -5.91 103.88 14.91
N VAL A 450 -6.65 102.74 15.11
CA VAL A 450 -7.27 101.78 14.10
C VAL A 450 -6.90 100.23 14.04
N ARG A 451 -7.90 99.33 14.32
CA ARG A 451 -8.31 97.93 13.81
C ARG A 451 -7.39 96.63 13.80
N VAL A 452 -7.83 95.34 13.60
CA VAL A 452 -8.98 94.41 14.06
C VAL A 452 -9.22 93.07 13.21
N ASP A 453 -9.49 91.87 13.85
CA ASP A 453 -10.23 90.55 13.53
C ASP A 453 -9.93 89.51 12.34
N LEU A 454 -10.38 88.20 12.23
CA LEU A 454 -10.65 86.97 13.12
C LEU A 454 -11.17 85.59 12.42
N GLU A 455 -10.86 84.35 12.93
CA GLU A 455 -11.69 83.05 13.16
C GLU A 455 -11.99 81.70 12.29
N LYS A 456 -11.72 80.48 12.89
CA LYS A 456 -12.34 79.04 13.04
C LYS A 456 -12.49 77.80 12.01
N THR A 457 -12.90 76.56 12.50
CA THR A 457 -12.75 75.11 11.97
C THR A 457 -13.69 73.93 12.51
N LYS A 458 -13.88 72.70 11.88
CA LYS A 458 -14.47 71.31 12.35
C LYS A 458 -14.62 70.21 11.17
N GLU A 459 -15.05 68.88 11.11
CA GLU A 459 -15.26 67.53 11.84
C GLU A 459 -15.66 66.36 10.80
N GLU A 460 -16.04 65.01 10.90
CA GLU A 460 -16.47 63.90 11.87
C GLU A 460 -16.27 62.35 11.38
N LEU A 461 -17.14 61.28 11.61
CA LEU A 461 -16.76 59.78 11.68
C LEU A 461 -17.81 58.56 11.45
N LYS A 462 -17.40 57.24 11.61
CA LYS A 462 -18.10 55.86 11.92
C LYS A 462 -18.53 54.86 10.75
N SER A 463 -18.94 53.53 10.81
CA SER A 463 -18.84 52.19 11.58
C SER A 463 -19.75 51.04 10.91
N LYS A 464 -19.93 49.68 11.15
CA LYS A 464 -19.30 48.39 11.73
C LYS A 464 -20.20 47.06 11.54
N LEU A 465 -19.66 45.78 11.65
CA LEU A 465 -20.17 44.51 12.40
C LEU A 465 -20.49 43.03 11.79
N ILE A 466 -19.94 41.95 12.44
CA ILE A 466 -20.36 40.47 12.67
C ILE A 466 -20.35 39.37 11.51
N GLY A 467 -20.35 37.99 11.63
CA GLY A 467 -20.26 36.84 12.65
C GLY A 467 -20.93 35.48 12.14
N VAL A 468 -20.88 34.19 12.66
CA VAL A 468 -20.00 33.31 13.54
C VAL A 468 -20.47 31.78 13.74
N GLN A 469 -19.56 30.74 13.71
CA GLN A 469 -19.56 29.31 14.33
C GLN A 469 -20.60 28.14 13.95
N ILE A 470 -20.65 26.79 14.32
CA ILE A 470 -19.92 25.74 15.18
C ILE A 470 -20.25 24.17 14.94
N GLN A 471 -19.38 23.17 15.36
CA GLN A 471 -19.47 21.67 15.77
C GLN A 471 -20.24 20.49 15.01
N ALA A 472 -20.05 19.13 15.20
CA ALA A 472 -18.94 18.17 15.58
C ALA A 472 -19.28 16.61 15.54
N MET A 473 -18.25 15.69 15.48
CA MET A 473 -18.19 14.22 15.88
C MET A 473 -18.93 13.08 15.07
N SER A 474 -18.69 11.72 15.15
CA SER A 474 -17.50 10.84 15.46
C SER A 474 -17.71 9.26 15.35
N GLN A 475 -16.68 8.48 14.91
CA GLN A 475 -16.22 7.08 15.25
C GLN A 475 -16.87 5.69 14.82
N THR A 476 -16.00 4.82 14.22
CA THR A 476 -15.70 3.34 14.35
C THR A 476 -16.57 2.12 13.89
N GLU A 477 -16.04 1.38 12.87
CA GLU A 477 -15.59 -0.06 12.81
C GLU A 477 -16.51 -1.33 12.62
N ASN A 478 -16.24 -2.04 11.50
CA ASN A 478 -15.87 -3.48 11.32
C ASN A 478 -16.81 -4.62 10.75
N ASP A 479 -16.18 -5.44 9.89
CA ASP A 479 -16.17 -6.91 9.69
C ASP A 479 -17.44 -7.76 9.31
N HIS A 480 -17.42 -8.28 8.08
CA HIS A 480 -17.09 -9.67 7.63
C HIS A 480 -17.84 -11.02 7.88
N ASP A 481 -18.13 -11.68 6.74
CA ASP A 481 -17.74 -13.04 6.24
C ASP A 481 -18.45 -14.40 6.55
N GLU A 482 -19.01 -15.00 5.47
CA GLU A 482 -18.76 -16.37 4.92
C GLU A 482 -19.10 -17.68 5.74
N ASN A 483 -19.51 -18.88 5.24
CA ASN A 483 -20.03 -19.42 3.94
C ASN A 483 -20.18 -21.04 3.95
N ASP A 484 -21.28 -21.69 3.44
CA ASP A 484 -21.55 -23.10 2.86
C ASP A 484 -20.99 -24.49 3.40
N GLU A 485 -21.05 -25.69 2.73
CA GLU A 485 -21.66 -26.28 1.45
C GLU A 485 -21.99 -27.83 1.60
N SER A 486 -23.01 -28.40 0.88
CA SER A 486 -23.01 -29.72 0.10
C SER A 486 -22.83 -31.18 0.63
N SER A 487 -23.25 -32.20 -0.20
CA SER A 487 -22.49 -33.46 -0.55
C SER A 487 -23.26 -34.53 -1.39
N ALA A 488 -22.60 -35.66 -1.78
CA ALA A 488 -23.10 -36.65 -2.79
C ALA A 488 -22.58 -38.13 -2.68
N GLU A 489 -23.12 -39.04 -3.53
CA GLU A 489 -22.53 -40.33 -4.00
C GLU A 489 -22.52 -40.36 -5.56
N ALA A 490 -21.71 -41.22 -6.21
CA ALA A 490 -21.63 -41.23 -7.68
C ALA A 490 -21.22 -42.56 -8.37
N SER A 491 -22.03 -42.95 -9.35
CA SER A 491 -21.62 -43.58 -10.63
C SER A 491 -22.18 -42.68 -11.74
N ALA A 492 -21.46 -42.48 -12.85
CA ALA A 492 -21.82 -41.43 -13.82
C ALA A 492 -21.85 -41.94 -15.26
N GLU A 493 -23.06 -42.08 -15.82
CA GLU A 493 -23.26 -41.75 -17.22
C GLU A 493 -23.10 -40.24 -17.37
N LEU A 494 -22.34 -39.79 -18.37
CA LEU A 494 -21.95 -38.38 -18.52
C LEU A 494 -22.94 -37.59 -19.39
N THR A 495 -24.13 -38.15 -19.64
CA THR A 495 -25.11 -37.64 -20.61
C THR A 495 -26.21 -36.81 -19.97
N SER A 496 -26.23 -35.52 -20.30
CA SER A 496 -27.42 -34.67 -20.25
C SER A 496 -28.15 -34.74 -21.60
N THR A 497 -29.48 -34.58 -21.59
CA THR A 497 -30.32 -34.60 -22.81
C THR A 497 -30.29 -33.31 -23.64
N GLY A 498 -29.56 -32.28 -23.20
CA GLY A 498 -29.33 -31.05 -23.96
C GLY A 498 -28.00 -31.07 -24.74
N THR A 499 -28.04 -30.62 -25.99
CA THR A 499 -26.83 -30.41 -26.81
C THR A 499 -25.98 -29.30 -26.18
N CYS A 500 -24.85 -29.66 -25.57
CA CYS A 500 -23.91 -28.68 -25.00
C CYS A 500 -23.21 -27.91 -26.14
N GLN A 501 -23.65 -26.67 -26.36
CA GLN A 501 -23.13 -25.80 -27.43
C GLN A 501 -22.08 -24.78 -26.93
N ASP A 502 -21.98 -24.55 -25.62
CA ASP A 502 -20.93 -23.72 -25.05
C ASP A 502 -19.57 -24.43 -25.13
N ARG A 503 -18.63 -23.74 -25.80
CA ARG A 503 -17.22 -24.11 -26.02
C ARG A 503 -16.31 -22.91 -25.72
N SER A 504 -16.70 -22.05 -24.80
CA SER A 504 -15.95 -20.86 -24.39
C SER A 504 -14.49 -21.13 -24.01
N GLU A 505 -14.13 -22.36 -23.60
CA GLU A 505 -12.74 -22.74 -23.37
C GLU A 505 -11.86 -22.69 -24.63
N GLU A 506 -12.45 -22.87 -25.82
CA GLU A 506 -11.72 -22.82 -27.09
C GLU A 506 -11.27 -21.40 -27.47
N GLN A 507 -11.92 -20.36 -26.93
CA GLN A 507 -11.62 -18.96 -27.20
C GLN A 507 -10.60 -18.34 -26.23
N ARG A 508 -10.11 -19.10 -25.25
CA ARG A 508 -9.22 -18.60 -24.19
C ARG A 508 -7.89 -18.05 -24.71
N ILE A 509 -7.44 -16.98 -24.06
CA ILE A 509 -6.13 -16.35 -24.22
C ILE A 509 -5.47 -16.26 -22.85
N THR A 510 -4.13 -16.25 -22.84
CA THR A 510 -3.37 -16.16 -21.59
C THR A 510 -3.55 -14.80 -20.90
N GLU A 511 -3.37 -14.73 -19.59
CA GLU A 511 -3.34 -13.45 -18.87
C GLU A 511 -2.25 -12.53 -19.45
N THR A 512 -1.12 -13.10 -19.88
CA THR A 512 -0.04 -12.39 -20.60
C THR A 512 -0.50 -11.78 -21.94
N GLU A 513 -1.51 -12.34 -22.60
CA GLU A 513 -2.13 -11.76 -23.80
C GLU A 513 -3.28 -10.79 -23.49
N LYS A 514 -4.00 -10.98 -22.37
CA LYS A 514 -5.02 -10.03 -21.91
C LYS A 514 -4.40 -8.73 -21.39
N ASN A 515 -3.24 -8.82 -20.75
CA ASN A 515 -2.70 -7.79 -19.87
C ASN A 515 -1.37 -7.25 -20.40
N GLU A 516 -1.44 -6.15 -21.15
CA GLU A 516 -0.28 -5.51 -21.79
C GLU A 516 0.78 -5.04 -20.76
N ARG A 517 0.39 -4.74 -19.50
CA ARG A 517 1.36 -4.47 -18.42
C ARG A 517 2.14 -5.74 -18.11
N LEU A 518 1.45 -6.85 -17.82
CA LEU A 518 2.06 -8.16 -17.52
C LEU A 518 3.02 -8.61 -18.63
N GLN A 519 2.63 -8.46 -19.90
CA GLN A 519 3.49 -8.78 -21.04
C GLN A 519 4.82 -8.00 -21.01
N LYS A 520 4.75 -6.69 -20.73
CA LYS A 520 5.94 -5.83 -20.59
C LYS A 520 6.77 -6.21 -19.36
N LEU A 521 6.15 -6.58 -18.23
CA LEU A 521 6.90 -7.02 -17.03
C LEU A 521 7.72 -8.28 -17.30
N LEU A 522 7.11 -9.28 -17.96
CA LEU A 522 7.79 -10.54 -18.31
C LEU A 522 8.91 -10.34 -19.35
N GLN A 523 8.74 -9.41 -20.28
CA GLN A 523 9.81 -9.03 -21.23
C GLN A 523 11.01 -8.36 -20.52
N VAL A 524 10.76 -7.45 -19.58
CA VAL A 524 11.81 -6.82 -18.77
C VAL A 524 12.54 -7.87 -17.94
N LEU A 525 11.82 -8.72 -17.19
CA LEU A 525 12.38 -9.81 -16.40
C LEU A 525 13.19 -10.80 -17.26
N SER A 526 12.72 -11.15 -18.46
CA SER A 526 13.46 -12.01 -19.38
C SER A 526 14.77 -11.37 -19.84
N SER A 527 14.85 -10.05 -19.92
CA SER A 527 16.08 -9.32 -20.23
C SER A 527 17.01 -9.22 -19.02
N GLU A 528 16.50 -8.87 -17.83
CA GLU A 528 17.26 -8.75 -16.56
C GLU A 528 17.92 -10.06 -16.10
N LEU A 529 17.36 -11.20 -16.51
CA LEU A 529 17.87 -12.54 -16.19
C LEU A 529 18.79 -13.11 -17.27
N ALA A 530 18.72 -12.61 -18.51
CA ALA A 530 19.51 -13.12 -19.63
C ALA A 530 21.03 -12.99 -19.38
N ASP A 531 21.49 -11.82 -18.95
CA ASP A 531 22.92 -11.54 -18.69
C ASP A 531 23.52 -12.42 -17.59
N ALA A 532 22.69 -12.88 -16.65
CA ALA A 532 23.11 -13.73 -15.54
C ALA A 532 22.96 -15.24 -15.84
N ARG A 533 22.38 -15.64 -16.98
CA ARG A 533 22.00 -17.03 -17.24
C ARG A 533 23.20 -17.93 -17.54
N ASP A 534 23.14 -19.15 -17.04
CA ASP A 534 24.11 -20.20 -17.34
C ASP A 534 23.53 -21.20 -18.35
N GLU A 535 23.85 -20.99 -19.62
CA GLU A 535 23.44 -21.85 -20.75
C GLU A 535 23.76 -23.34 -20.52
N SER A 536 24.82 -23.66 -19.76
CA SER A 536 25.22 -25.04 -19.48
C SER A 536 24.25 -25.80 -18.55
N LYS A 537 23.34 -25.08 -17.87
CA LYS A 537 22.44 -25.62 -16.85
C LYS A 537 20.96 -25.67 -17.26
N LYS A 538 20.65 -25.39 -18.53
CA LYS A 538 19.27 -25.52 -19.07
C LYS A 538 18.82 -26.97 -18.99
N THR A 539 17.68 -27.22 -18.35
CA THR A 539 17.06 -28.55 -18.31
C THR A 539 16.28 -28.83 -19.59
N ALA A 540 15.90 -30.09 -19.82
CA ALA A 540 15.05 -30.46 -20.94
C ALA A 540 13.74 -29.65 -21.00
N ASN A 541 13.14 -29.32 -19.86
CA ASN A 541 11.93 -28.50 -19.82
C ASN A 541 12.20 -27.03 -20.20
N ASP A 542 13.34 -26.45 -19.78
CA ASP A 542 13.71 -25.08 -20.19
C ASP A 542 13.91 -24.99 -21.71
N LEU A 543 14.45 -26.05 -22.33
CA LEU A 543 14.64 -26.15 -23.78
C LEU A 543 13.31 -26.32 -24.55
N ILE A 544 12.42 -27.21 -24.08
CA ILE A 544 11.10 -27.42 -24.70
C ILE A 544 10.25 -26.14 -24.60
N HIS A 545 10.26 -25.47 -23.44
CA HIS A 545 9.53 -24.23 -23.24
C HIS A 545 10.08 -23.11 -24.16
N ALA A 546 11.40 -22.94 -24.23
CA ALA A 546 12.02 -21.95 -25.12
C ALA A 546 11.66 -22.19 -26.60
N GLU A 547 11.62 -23.45 -27.05
CA GLU A 547 11.17 -23.79 -28.42
C GLU A 547 9.68 -23.51 -28.63
N ASN A 548 8.81 -23.78 -27.65
CA ASN A 548 7.40 -23.44 -27.73
C ASN A 548 7.18 -21.92 -27.83
N VAL A 549 7.86 -21.13 -27.00
CA VAL A 549 7.83 -19.65 -27.06
C VAL A 549 8.36 -19.15 -28.40
N ARG A 550 9.47 -19.71 -28.91
CA ARG A 550 10.05 -19.37 -30.22
C ARG A 550 9.09 -19.68 -31.39
N LEU A 551 8.25 -20.70 -31.24
CA LEU A 551 7.19 -21.07 -32.19
C LEU A 551 5.87 -20.30 -31.98
N GLY A 552 5.81 -19.34 -31.04
CA GLY A 552 4.60 -18.56 -30.74
C GLY A 552 3.49 -19.37 -30.08
N ARG A 553 3.81 -20.50 -29.45
CA ARG A 553 2.86 -21.38 -28.76
C ARG A 553 2.66 -20.94 -27.31
N ASP A 554 1.45 -21.20 -26.83
CA ASP A 554 1.05 -21.15 -25.42
C ASP A 554 0.05 -22.29 -25.16
N LYS A 555 -0.34 -22.45 -23.89
CA LYS A 555 -1.27 -23.48 -23.42
C LYS A 555 -2.56 -23.55 -24.24
N TYR A 556 -3.22 -22.42 -24.53
CA TYR A 556 -4.52 -22.40 -25.21
C TYR A 556 -4.38 -22.49 -26.74
N LYS A 557 -3.34 -21.89 -27.35
CA LYS A 557 -3.04 -22.10 -28.78
C LYS A 557 -2.70 -23.57 -29.06
N THR A 558 -1.90 -24.22 -28.22
CA THR A 558 -1.60 -25.65 -28.36
C THR A 558 -2.83 -26.51 -28.09
N LEU A 559 -3.64 -26.22 -27.06
CA LEU A 559 -4.91 -26.93 -26.84
C LEU A 559 -5.88 -26.80 -28.02
N ARG A 560 -5.99 -25.61 -28.65
CA ARG A 560 -6.74 -25.43 -29.90
C ARG A 560 -6.19 -26.31 -31.02
N GLN A 561 -4.87 -26.30 -31.22
CA GLN A 561 -4.21 -27.03 -32.31
C GLN A 561 -4.45 -28.54 -32.21
N ILE A 562 -4.23 -29.15 -31.04
CA ILE A 562 -4.33 -30.61 -30.83
C ILE A 562 -5.77 -31.15 -30.78
N ARG A 563 -6.77 -30.26 -30.80
CA ARG A 563 -8.20 -30.59 -30.82
C ARG A 563 -8.82 -30.45 -32.22
N GLN A 564 -8.03 -30.02 -33.21
CA GLN A 564 -8.45 -29.99 -34.62
C GLN A 564 -8.72 -31.40 -35.17
N GLY A 565 -9.42 -31.48 -36.29
CA GLY A 565 -9.88 -32.75 -36.85
C GLY A 565 -11.00 -33.40 -36.05
N ASN A 566 -11.58 -34.46 -36.61
CA ASN A 566 -12.64 -35.22 -35.94
C ASN A 566 -12.07 -36.20 -34.91
N THR A 567 -12.91 -36.64 -33.95
CA THR A 567 -12.48 -37.52 -32.86
C THR A 567 -11.87 -38.84 -33.36
N LYS A 568 -12.35 -39.40 -34.47
CA LYS A 568 -11.71 -40.57 -35.11
C LYS A 568 -10.27 -40.26 -35.54
N GLN A 569 -10.02 -39.17 -36.26
CA GLN A 569 -8.68 -38.78 -36.71
C GLN A 569 -7.70 -38.72 -35.53
N ARG A 570 -8.08 -38.06 -34.45
CA ARG A 570 -7.26 -37.94 -33.22
C ARG A 570 -7.03 -39.28 -32.51
N ILE A 571 -7.92 -40.27 -32.66
CA ILE A 571 -7.71 -41.64 -32.16
C ILE A 571 -6.79 -42.44 -33.10
N ASP A 572 -6.94 -42.30 -34.42
CA ASP A 572 -6.07 -42.93 -35.41
C ASP A 572 -4.63 -42.38 -35.29
N GLU A 573 -4.47 -41.08 -35.03
CA GLU A 573 -3.20 -40.42 -34.68
C GLU A 573 -2.59 -40.99 -33.38
N PHE A 574 -3.38 -41.20 -32.32
CA PHE A 574 -2.90 -41.79 -31.06
C PHE A 574 -2.38 -43.22 -31.23
N GLU A 575 -3.03 -44.02 -32.08
CA GLU A 575 -2.56 -45.35 -32.46
C GLU A 575 -1.45 -45.31 -33.54
N SER A 576 -1.13 -44.12 -34.09
CA SER A 576 -0.01 -43.92 -35.02
C SER A 576 1.34 -43.75 -34.27
N MET A 577 1.30 -43.14 -33.07
CA MET A 577 2.42 -43.01 -32.12
C MET A 577 2.96 -44.35 -31.61
#